data_AF-A0A6S5RPQ4-F1
#
_entry.id   AF-A0A6S5RPQ4-F1
#
_cell.length_a   1.000
_cell.length_b   1.000
_cell.length_c   1.000
_cell.angle_alpha   90.00
_cell.angle_beta   90.00
_cell.angle_gamma   90.00
#
_symmetry.space_group_name_H-M   'P 1'
#
loop_
_entity.id
_entity.type
_entity.pdbx_description
1 polymer ?
#
loop_
_entity_poly.entity_id
_entity_poly.type
_entity_poly.pdbx_seq_one_letter_code
_entity_poly.pdbx_strand_id
1 'polypeptide(L)' 'MKLGEKLRLIRAREQLTQGQMAELVGLSVDTLKNYELARRREISALALLKVTTHPLFTKYTLWLMADQVAPEAGQVSPV' A
#
# COMPACT_ATOMS: atom_id res chain seq x y z
N MET A 1 -0.12 -13.01 3.58
CA MET A 1 -1.02 -11.89 3.93
C MET A 1 -1.84 -11.51 2.72
N LYS A 2 -3.08 -11.05 2.88
CA LYS A 2 -3.85 -10.50 1.75
C LYS A 2 -3.33 -9.11 1.40
N LEU A 3 -3.46 -8.72 0.13
CA LEU A 3 -2.96 -7.44 -0.37
C LEU A 3 -3.54 -6.23 0.39
N GLY A 4 -4.82 -6.29 0.78
CA GLY A 4 -5.46 -5.27 1.61
C GLY A 4 -4.84 -5.10 3.00
N GLU A 5 -4.41 -6.20 3.62
CA GLU A 5 -3.71 -6.17 4.91
C GLU A 5 -2.33 -5.53 4.77
N LYS A 6 -1.63 -5.84 3.67
CA LYS A 6 -0.33 -5.22 3.37
C LYS A 6 -0.44 -3.70 3.19
N LEU A 7 -1.46 -3.21 2.48
CA LEU A 7 -1.72 -1.77 2.34
C LEU A 7 -1.98 -1.10 3.70
N ARG A 8 -2.76 -1.75 4.57
CA ARG A 8 -3.01 -1.26 5.93
C ARG A 8 -1.72 -1.15 6.75
N LEU A 9 -0.80 -2.11 6.62
CA LEU A 9 0.48 -2.07 7.32
C LEU A 9 1.36 -0.92 6.82
N ILE A 10 1.46 -0.72 5.50
CA ILE A 10 2.18 0.42 4.91
C ILE A 10 1.62 1.73 5.46
N ARG A 11 0.29 1.89 5.45
CA ARG A 11 -0.38 3.08 5.97
C ARG A 11 -0.07 3.32 7.45
N ALA A 12 -0.18 2.28 8.26
CA ALA A 12 0.06 2.35 9.70
C ALA A 12 1.52 2.69 10.01
N ARG A 13 2.47 2.17 9.22
CA ARG A 13 3.91 2.44 9.39
C ARG A 13 4.26 3.90 9.12
N GLU A 14 3.60 4.51 8.15
CA GLU A 14 3.72 5.94 7.81
C GLU A 14 2.83 6.83 8.69
N GLN A 15 2.10 6.27 9.67
CA GLN A 15 1.24 6.99 10.60
C GLN A 15 0.15 7.83 9.90
N LEU A 16 -0.33 7.34 8.75
CA LEU A 16 -1.35 8.03 7.96
C LEU A 16 -2.76 7.54 8.31
N THR A 17 -3.71 8.47 8.28
CA THR A 17 -5.14 8.13 8.22
C THR A 17 -5.49 7.57 6.84
N GLN A 18 -6.63 6.88 6.72
CA GLN A 18 -7.14 6.41 5.42
C GLN A 18 -7.36 7.57 4.44
N GLY A 19 -7.82 8.73 4.93
CA GLY A 19 -7.99 9.93 4.12
C GLY A 19 -6.67 10.42 3.52
N GLN A 20 -5.65 10.59 4.36
CA GLN A 20 -4.34 11.08 3.93
C GLN A 20 -3.68 10.14 2.91
N MET A 21 -3.69 8.83 3.14
CA MET A 21 -3.13 7.90 2.18
C MET A 21 -3.91 7.94 0.85
N ALA A 22 -5.24 7.97 0.90
CA ALA A 22 -6.07 8.03 -0.29
C ALA A 22 -5.80 9.29 -1.12
N GLU A 23 -5.64 10.44 -0.46
CA GLU A 23 -5.26 11.70 -1.10
C GLU A 23 -3.87 11.60 -1.78
N LEU A 24 -2.86 11.09 -1.07
CA LEU A 24 -1.49 10.94 -1.59
C LEU A 24 -1.42 10.07 -2.84
N VAL A 25 -2.18 8.97 -2.89
CA VAL A 25 -2.20 8.07 -4.06
C VAL A 25 -3.30 8.40 -5.08
N GLY A 26 -4.08 9.46 -4.85
CA GLY A 26 -5.18 9.86 -5.73
C GLY A 26 -6.27 8.78 -5.87
N LEU A 27 -6.68 8.18 -4.75
CA LEU A 27 -7.81 7.26 -4.64
C LEU A 27 -8.91 7.88 -3.77
N SER A 28 -10.15 7.38 -3.87
CA SER A 28 -11.17 7.74 -2.88
C SER A 28 -10.94 7.01 -1.56
N VAL A 29 -11.30 7.65 -0.45
CA VAL A 29 -11.19 7.06 0.90
C VAL A 29 -11.99 5.76 1.00
N ASP A 30 -13.18 5.70 0.42
CA ASP A 30 -13.99 4.48 0.34
C ASP A 30 -13.30 3.35 -0.43
N THR A 31 -12.60 3.67 -1.51
CA THR A 31 -11.85 2.68 -2.29
C THR A 31 -10.73 2.08 -1.44
N LEU A 32 -9.93 2.93 -0.78
CA LEU A 32 -8.86 2.47 0.09
C LEU A 32 -9.41 1.65 1.28
N LYS A 33 -10.48 2.12 1.92
CA LYS A 33 -11.15 1.42 3.01
C LYS A 33 -11.68 0.06 2.59
N ASN A 34 -12.25 -0.05 1.39
CA ASN A 34 -12.74 -1.33 0.85
C ASN A 34 -11.61 -2.32 0.56
N TYR A 35 -10.43 -1.84 0.15
CA TYR A 35 -9.25 -2.67 -0.01
C TYR A 35 -8.72 -3.16 1.35
N GLU A 36 -8.54 -2.27 2.32
CA GLU A 36 -8.01 -2.62 3.65
C GLU A 36 -8.91 -3.60 4.42
N LEU A 37 -10.23 -3.43 4.29
CA LEU A 37 -11.21 -4.31 4.95
C LEU A 37 -11.46 -5.61 4.18
N ALA A 38 -10.73 -5.87 3.09
CA ALA A 38 -10.93 -7.01 2.18
C ALA A 38 -12.38 -7.16 1.69
N ARG A 39 -13.16 -6.07 1.68
CA ARG A 39 -14.55 -6.04 1.17
C ARG A 39 -14.59 -6.15 -0.35
N ARG A 40 -13.52 -5.73 -1.02
CA ARG A 40 -13.22 -6.13 -2.40
C ARG A 40 -12.12 -7.19 -2.38
N ARG A 41 -12.38 -8.31 -3.05
CA ARG A 41 -11.40 -9.39 -3.21
C ARG A 41 -10.19 -8.97 -4.05
N GLU A 42 -10.40 -8.02 -4.96
CA GLU A 42 -9.42 -7.62 -5.96
C GLU A 42 -9.13 -6.12 -5.87
N ILE A 43 -7.84 -5.79 -5.91
CA ILE A 43 -7.35 -4.41 -5.98
C ILE A 43 -7.01 -4.12 -7.43
N SER A 44 -7.49 -2.98 -7.94
CA SER A 44 -7.17 -2.57 -9.31
C SER A 44 -5.66 -2.42 -9.51
N ALA A 45 -5.15 -2.92 -10.64
CA ALA A 45 -3.75 -2.72 -11.04
C ALA A 45 -3.36 -1.23 -11.07
N LEU A 46 -4.28 -0.34 -11.44
CA LEU A 46 -4.05 1.10 -11.42
C LEU A 46 -3.84 1.64 -10.00
N ALA A 47 -4.58 1.11 -9.02
CA ALA A 47 -4.41 1.49 -7.62
C ALA A 47 -3.08 0.97 -7.07
N LEU A 48 -2.67 -0.24 -7.45
CA LEU A 48 -1.35 -0.77 -7.10
C LEU A 48 -0.22 0.05 -7.70
N LEU A 49 -0.33 0.44 -8.97
CA LEU A 49 0.66 1.30 -9.61
C LEU A 49 0.80 2.62 -8.85
N LYS A 50 -0.33 3.29 -8.56
CA LYS A 50 -0.34 4.55 -7.78
C LYS A 50 0.35 4.43 -6.42
N VAL A 51 0.15 3.33 -5.70
CA VAL A 51 0.82 3.09 -4.41
C VAL A 51 2.31 2.82 -4.62
N THR A 52 2.67 1.89 -5.50
CA THR A 52 4.05 1.42 -5.69
C THR A 52 4.98 2.44 -6.36
N THR A 53 4.44 3.44 -7.05
CA THR A 53 5.22 4.53 -7.65
C THR A 53 5.26 5.79 -6.80
N HIS A 54 4.47 5.88 -5.73
CA HIS A 54 4.44 7.07 -4.89
C HIS A 54 5.72 7.17 -4.05
N PRO A 55 6.43 8.32 -4.01
CA PRO A 55 7.74 8.45 -3.36
C PRO A 55 7.80 7.95 -1.91
N LEU A 56 6.72 8.15 -1.13
CA LEU A 56 6.65 7.66 0.25
C LEU A 56 6.46 6.14 0.37
N PHE A 57 5.90 5.48 -0.65
CA PHE A 57 5.52 4.07 -0.58
C PHE A 57 6.37 3.16 -1.48
N THR A 58 7.14 3.71 -2.43
CA THR A 58 8.00 2.95 -3.36
C THR A 58 8.97 2.01 -2.65
N LYS A 59 9.42 2.35 -1.42
CA LYS A 59 10.27 1.51 -0.57
C LYS A 59 9.59 0.20 -0.15
N TYR A 60 8.27 0.07 -0.26
CA TYR A 60 7.52 -1.13 0.12
C TYR A 60 7.12 -2.00 -1.08
N THR A 61 7.48 -1.61 -2.30
CA THR A 61 6.98 -2.23 -3.54
C THR A 61 7.33 -3.72 -3.63
N LEU A 62 8.60 -4.07 -3.36
CA LEU A 62 9.05 -5.46 -3.44
C LEU A 62 8.34 -6.35 -2.41
N TRP A 63 8.14 -5.81 -1.20
CA TRP A 63 7.43 -6.53 -0.15
C TRP A 63 5.93 -6.67 -0.44
N LEU A 64 5.31 -5.60 -0.96
CA LEU A 64 3.90 -5.58 -1.32
C LEU A 64 3.59 -6.61 -2.41
N MET A 65 4.41 -6.66 -3.46
CA MET A 65 4.16 -7.44 -4.68
C MET A 65 4.73 -8.86 -4.65
N ALA A 66 5.90 -9.05 -4.03
CA ALA A 66 6.65 -10.31 -4.11
C ALA A 66 6.97 -10.94 -2.74
N ASP A 67 6.52 -10.35 -1.63
CA ASP A 67 6.84 -10.80 -0.26
C ASP A 67 8.36 -10.88 0.00
N GLN A 68 9.14 -10.04 -0.68
CA GLN A 68 10.60 -9.97 -0.57
C GLN A 68 11.05 -8.58 -0.08
N VAL A 69 12.24 -8.52 0.50
CA VAL A 69 12.92 -7.26 0.89
C VAL A 69 14.33 -7.25 0.31
N ALA A 70 14.82 -6.06 -0.01
CA ALA A 70 16.20 -5.81 -0.43
C ALA A 70 16.65 -4.48 0.17
N PRO A 71 17.02 -4.46 1.48
CA PRO A 71 17.36 -3.22 2.19
C PRO A 71 18.50 -2.43 1.53
N GLU A 72 19.44 -3.12 0.89
CA GLU A 72 20.54 -2.55 0.11
C GLU A 72 20.07 -1.71 -1.10
N ALA A 73 18.89 -2.03 -1.64
CA ALA A 73 18.23 -1.29 -2.71
C ALA A 73 17.11 -0.36 -2.18
N GLY A 74 17.03 -0.17 -0.87
CA GLY A 74 15.99 0.64 -0.22
C GLY A 74 14.60 0.02 -0.23
N GLN A 75 14.47 -1.28 -0.56
CA GLN A 75 13.22 -2.03 -0.52
C GLN A 75 13.05 -2.72 0.84
N VAL A 76 12.13 -2.25 1.66
CA VAL A 76 11.97 -2.63 3.06
C VAL A 76 10.56 -3.15 3.36
N SER A 77 10.42 -3.82 4.51
CA SER A 77 9.14 -4.19 5.09
C SER A 77 8.60 -3.05 5.98
N PRO A 78 7.27 -2.81 6.00
CA PRO A 78 6.65 -1.91 6.98
C PRO A 78 6.44 -2.57 8.36
N VAL A 79 6.60 -3.89 8.44
CA VAL A 79 6.59 -4.71 9.67
C VAL A 79 8.01 -4.79 10.23
#